data_AF-A0A7S3JVZ1-F1
#
_entry.id   AF-A0A7S3JVZ1-F1
#
_cell.length_a   1.000
_cell.length_b   1.000
_cell.length_c   1.000
_cell.angle_alpha   90.00
_cell.angle_beta   90.00
_cell.angle_gamma   90.00
#
_symmetry.space_group_name_H-M   'P 1'
#
loop_
_entity.id
_entity.type
_entity.pdbx_description
1 polymer ?
#
loop_
_entity_poly.entity_id
_entity_poly.type
_entity_poly.pdbx_seq_one_letter_code
_entity_poly.pdbx_strand_id
1 'polypeptide(L)'
;SLRERLTDVVPDVALENMVNESKSTDELTIAEFRAIKSRFSPSEWAAMDANKKSELIASAREVARFKRCETIVDQRLPPPPPQRIIPHRFKASPKLTLSPEAIIAQARAKALAEMQKIEATLRAKKAAEVPISKLWARILISDKRRRSRSPPPPISLAEMVDDKVEKDDSELSSDSDEKNNNCMLSAKCYSARHRLILRKVMDIERTQAKIKPPTKKRRPPTQKRTKKSATPSRRHSLRLLLARTAPPVRAPELGTALLVLFDDGIKYRGIVAERIDDTTARIIFDDGDLQIVNFPDPDVEFDLPEDDLVLVAAAEEETIQQQNAIKDQRKYQ
;
A
#
# COMPACT_ATOMS: atom_id res chain seq x y z
N SER A 1 -46.29 41.02 -10.71
CA SER A 1 -45.11 40.22 -11.11
C SER A 1 -44.95 39.06 -10.16
N LEU A 2 -45.53 37.89 -10.48
CA LEU A 2 -45.37 36.64 -9.70
C LEU A 2 -44.13 35.84 -10.16
N ARG A 3 -43.41 36.33 -11.18
CA ARG A 3 -42.20 35.72 -11.73
C ARG A 3 -40.91 36.11 -11.00
N GLU A 4 -40.89 37.18 -10.21
CA GLU A 4 -39.71 37.62 -9.46
C GLU A 4 -39.65 37.09 -8.01
N ARG A 5 -40.66 36.34 -7.56
CA ARG A 5 -40.66 35.72 -6.21
C ARG A 5 -40.38 34.21 -6.22
N LEU A 6 -40.09 33.63 -7.39
CA LEU A 6 -39.87 32.19 -7.57
C LEU A 6 -38.41 31.81 -7.83
N THR A 7 -37.50 32.78 -7.90
CA THR A 7 -36.07 32.52 -8.16
C THR A 7 -35.23 32.27 -6.90
N ASP A 8 -35.77 32.49 -5.70
CA ASP A 8 -35.01 32.31 -4.44
C ASP A 8 -35.28 30.97 -3.71
N VAL A 9 -36.15 30.11 -4.25
CA VAL A 9 -36.55 28.84 -3.58
C VAL A 9 -35.99 27.60 -4.31
N VAL A 10 -35.28 27.76 -5.43
CA VAL A 10 -34.87 26.64 -6.30
C VAL A 10 -33.35 26.50 -6.53
N PRO A 11 -32.51 26.44 -5.47
CA PRO A 11 -31.23 25.72 -5.60
C PRO A 11 -31.10 24.50 -4.68
N ASP A 12 -31.95 24.32 -3.67
CA ASP A 12 -31.77 23.24 -2.69
C ASP A 12 -32.31 21.87 -3.15
N VAL A 13 -33.32 21.84 -4.03
CA VAL A 13 -33.92 20.57 -4.51
C VAL A 13 -32.96 19.77 -5.40
N ALA A 14 -32.12 20.44 -6.20
CA ALA A 14 -31.13 19.76 -7.04
C ALA A 14 -29.97 19.13 -6.22
N LEU A 15 -29.64 19.72 -5.06
CA LEU A 15 -28.63 19.20 -4.14
C LEU A 15 -29.17 18.04 -3.29
N GLU A 16 -30.44 18.07 -2.88
CA GLU A 16 -31.09 16.94 -2.22
C GLU A 16 -31.21 15.72 -3.15
N ASN A 17 -31.44 15.93 -4.45
CA ASN A 17 -31.50 14.83 -5.41
C ASN A 17 -30.12 14.18 -5.66
N MET A 18 -29.03 14.94 -5.62
CA MET A 18 -27.66 14.37 -5.67
C MET A 18 -27.29 13.54 -4.43
N VAL A 19 -27.94 13.80 -3.29
CA VAL A 19 -27.74 13.04 -2.04
C VAL A 19 -28.69 11.85 -1.95
N ASN A 20 -29.83 11.84 -2.65
CA ASN A 20 -30.82 10.77 -2.54
C ASN A 20 -30.69 9.65 -3.59
N GLU A 21 -29.86 9.81 -4.63
CA GLU A 21 -29.73 8.81 -5.72
C GLU A 21 -28.70 7.69 -5.46
N SER A 22 -27.95 7.70 -4.36
CA SER A 22 -26.97 6.66 -4.04
C SER A 22 -27.33 5.87 -2.78
N LYS A 23 -28.05 4.76 -2.91
CA LYS A 23 -28.33 3.80 -1.80
C LYS A 23 -27.08 3.04 -1.31
N SER A 24 -25.97 3.72 -1.01
CA SER A 24 -24.81 3.14 -0.33
C SER A 24 -24.74 3.64 1.11
N THR A 25 -24.33 2.77 2.02
CA THR A 25 -24.22 3.01 3.47
C THR A 25 -23.16 4.05 3.86
N ASP A 26 -22.60 4.75 2.88
CA ASP A 26 -21.49 5.70 2.98
C ASP A 26 -21.90 7.15 2.75
N GLU A 27 -23.20 7.44 2.84
CA GLU A 27 -23.68 8.79 2.66
C GLU A 27 -23.41 9.65 3.90
N LEU A 28 -22.89 10.83 3.58
CA LEU A 28 -22.69 11.93 4.50
C LEU A 28 -24.09 12.46 4.82
N THR A 29 -24.45 12.52 6.10
CA THR A 29 -25.80 12.92 6.48
C THR A 29 -26.08 14.35 6.04
N ILE A 30 -27.34 14.70 5.77
CA ILE A 30 -27.74 16.07 5.40
C ILE A 30 -27.22 17.09 6.43
N ALA A 31 -27.18 16.71 7.72
CA ALA A 31 -26.62 17.52 8.79
C ALA A 31 -25.11 17.74 8.65
N GLU A 32 -24.33 16.69 8.35
CA GLU A 32 -22.89 16.80 8.11
C GLU A 32 -22.60 17.66 6.87
N PHE A 33 -23.40 17.53 5.81
CA PHE A 33 -23.23 18.33 4.60
C PHE A 33 -23.51 19.82 4.87
N ARG A 34 -24.59 20.12 5.61
CA ARG A 34 -24.89 21.49 6.06
C ARG A 34 -23.76 22.05 6.93
N ALA A 35 -23.16 21.24 7.80
CA ALA A 35 -22.05 21.65 8.65
C ALA A 35 -20.75 21.93 7.87
N ILE A 36 -20.52 21.27 6.72
CA ILE A 36 -19.40 21.59 5.83
C ILE A 36 -19.69 22.90 5.09
N LYS A 37 -20.90 23.01 4.50
CA LYS A 37 -21.32 24.20 3.75
C LYS A 37 -21.29 25.46 4.62
N SER A 38 -21.65 25.36 5.91
CA SER A 38 -21.65 26.47 6.86
C SER A 38 -20.26 26.99 7.24
N ARG A 39 -19.18 26.29 6.87
CA ARG A 39 -17.80 26.77 7.08
C ARG A 39 -17.36 27.81 6.06
N PHE A 40 -18.14 27.97 4.99
CA PHE A 40 -17.86 28.89 3.90
C PHE A 40 -18.98 29.91 3.81
N SER A 41 -18.65 31.14 3.44
CA SER A 41 -19.69 32.11 3.09
C SER A 41 -20.44 31.66 1.82
N PRO A 42 -21.69 32.07 1.62
CA PRO A 42 -22.46 31.69 0.42
C PRO A 42 -21.75 32.06 -0.89
N SER A 43 -21.04 33.20 -0.93
CA SER A 43 -20.28 33.66 -2.10
C SER A 43 -19.03 32.81 -2.37
N GLU A 44 -18.29 32.45 -1.33
CA GLU A 44 -17.13 31.54 -1.46
C GLU A 44 -17.58 30.16 -1.93
N TRP A 45 -18.63 29.60 -1.32
CA TRP A 45 -19.16 28.31 -1.75
C TRP A 45 -19.68 28.35 -3.18
N ALA A 46 -20.34 29.43 -3.60
CA ALA A 46 -20.79 29.60 -4.98
C ALA A 46 -19.62 29.66 -5.97
N ALA A 47 -18.54 30.38 -5.60
CA ALA A 47 -17.35 30.57 -6.43
C ALA A 47 -16.46 29.32 -6.55
N MET A 48 -16.58 28.34 -5.65
CA MET A 48 -15.83 27.09 -5.74
C MET A 48 -16.28 26.25 -6.94
N ASP A 49 -15.31 25.75 -7.70
CA ASP A 49 -15.57 24.80 -8.78
C ASP A 49 -16.12 23.46 -8.26
N ALA A 50 -16.70 22.67 -9.15
CA ALA A 50 -17.30 21.39 -8.81
C ALA A 50 -16.28 20.38 -8.27
N ASN A 51 -15.04 20.41 -8.76
CA ASN A 51 -13.99 19.48 -8.35
C ASN A 51 -13.61 19.72 -6.88
N LYS A 52 -13.37 20.97 -6.50
CA LYS A 52 -13.00 21.37 -5.15
C LYS A 52 -14.14 21.13 -4.15
N LYS A 53 -15.39 21.30 -4.57
CA LYS A 53 -16.56 20.87 -3.79
C LYS A 53 -16.57 19.37 -3.57
N SER A 54 -16.30 18.58 -4.61
CA SER A 54 -16.25 17.11 -4.52
C SER A 54 -15.13 16.61 -3.61
N GLU A 55 -13.95 17.23 -3.66
CA GLU A 55 -12.81 16.91 -2.78
C GLU A 55 -13.12 17.19 -1.31
N LEU A 56 -13.76 18.33 -1.01
CA LEU A 56 -14.19 18.65 0.35
C LEU A 56 -15.23 17.66 0.89
N ILE A 57 -16.20 17.28 0.05
CA ILE A 57 -17.21 16.29 0.42
C ILE A 57 -16.53 14.93 0.66
N ALA A 58 -15.59 14.51 -0.20
CA ALA A 58 -14.85 13.26 -0.05
C ALA A 58 -14.02 13.24 1.24
N SER A 59 -13.25 14.29 1.51
CA SER A 59 -12.47 14.42 2.74
C SER A 59 -13.35 14.39 3.99
N ALA A 60 -14.50 15.07 3.96
CA ALA A 60 -15.44 15.03 5.07
C ALA A 60 -16.09 13.64 5.26
N ARG A 61 -16.29 12.85 4.19
CA ARG A 61 -16.74 11.45 4.29
C ARG A 61 -15.72 10.60 5.03
N GLU A 62 -14.43 10.77 4.74
CA GLU A 62 -13.37 10.03 5.45
C GLU A 62 -13.33 10.39 6.94
N VAL A 63 -13.43 11.68 7.27
CA VAL A 63 -13.48 12.12 8.67
C VAL A 63 -14.72 11.57 9.39
N ALA A 64 -15.89 11.58 8.72
CA ALA A 64 -17.11 11.03 9.29
C ALA A 64 -17.00 9.50 9.51
N ARG A 65 -16.42 8.76 8.55
CA ARG A 65 -16.13 7.32 8.70
C ARG A 65 -15.23 7.05 9.89
N PHE A 66 -14.15 7.83 10.05
CA PHE A 66 -13.22 7.66 11.16
C PHE A 66 -13.92 7.89 12.52
N LYS A 67 -14.71 8.96 12.64
CA LYS A 67 -15.48 9.24 13.88
C LYS A 67 -16.51 8.16 14.21
N ARG A 68 -17.18 7.59 13.20
CA ARG A 68 -18.11 6.46 13.41
C ARG A 68 -17.37 5.20 13.87
N CYS A 69 -16.15 4.98 13.40
CA CYS A 69 -15.33 3.87 13.90
C CYS A 69 -14.92 4.08 15.36
N GLU A 70 -14.53 5.31 15.73
CA GLU A 70 -14.18 5.67 17.11
C GLU A 70 -15.36 5.43 18.08
N THR A 71 -16.57 5.83 17.71
CA THR A 71 -17.76 5.59 18.57
C THR A 71 -18.13 4.11 18.68
N ILE A 72 -17.88 3.30 17.65
CA ILE A 72 -18.10 1.85 17.71
C ILE A 72 -17.07 1.18 18.64
N VAL A 73 -15.82 1.65 18.65
CA VAL A 73 -14.78 1.15 19.56
C VAL A 73 -15.13 1.46 21.01
N ASP A 74 -15.56 2.70 21.30
CA ASP A 74 -15.97 3.10 22.66
C ASP A 74 -17.19 2.33 23.18
N GLN A 75 -18.14 1.98 22.32
CA GLN A 75 -19.32 1.20 22.71
C GLN A 75 -19.04 -0.30 22.94
N ARG A 76 -17.93 -0.83 22.43
CA ARG A 76 -17.57 -2.26 22.53
C ARG A 76 -16.57 -2.56 23.63
N LEU A 77 -15.95 -1.56 24.24
CA LEU A 77 -15.09 -1.78 25.39
C LEU A 77 -15.96 -2.16 26.59
N PRO A 78 -15.79 -3.37 27.17
CA PRO A 78 -16.48 -3.72 28.40
C PRO A 78 -16.11 -2.70 29.49
N PRO A 79 -17.06 -2.31 30.36
CA PRO A 79 -16.75 -1.41 31.46
C PRO A 79 -15.57 -1.98 32.26
N PRO A 80 -14.61 -1.13 32.69
CA PRO A 80 -13.43 -1.60 33.41
C PRO A 80 -13.88 -2.44 34.62
N PRO A 81 -13.27 -3.62 34.84
CA PRO A 81 -13.70 -4.49 35.93
C PRO A 81 -13.57 -3.72 37.26
N PRO A 82 -14.53 -3.89 38.19
CA PRO A 82 -14.48 -3.23 39.48
C PRO A 82 -13.17 -3.61 40.17
N GLN A 83 -12.32 -2.61 40.42
CA GLN A 83 -11.03 -2.81 41.06
C GLN A 83 -11.27 -3.36 42.47
N ARG A 84 -11.07 -4.67 42.66
CA ARG A 84 -11.01 -5.27 43.99
C ARG A 84 -9.76 -4.71 44.67
N ILE A 85 -9.98 -3.86 45.67
CA ILE A 85 -8.94 -3.39 46.58
C ILE A 85 -8.47 -4.62 47.38
N ILE A 86 -7.39 -5.26 46.92
CA ILE A 86 -6.73 -6.34 47.66
C ILE A 86 -5.73 -5.66 48.62
N PRO A 87 -5.90 -5.76 49.95
CA PRO A 87 -4.93 -5.24 50.90
C PRO A 87 -3.68 -6.12 50.87
N HIS A 88 -2.72 -5.76 50.02
CA HIS A 88 -1.43 -6.44 49.94
C HIS A 88 -0.52 -6.01 51.10
N ARG A 89 -0.37 -6.91 52.07
CA ARG A 89 0.61 -6.84 53.16
C ARG A 89 1.99 -7.27 52.65
N PHE A 90 2.62 -6.47 51.79
CA PHE A 90 3.99 -6.70 51.34
C PHE A 90 4.98 -5.94 52.22
N LYS A 91 5.96 -6.67 52.77
CA LYS A 91 7.12 -6.10 53.45
C LYS A 91 7.94 -5.32 52.42
N ALA A 92 7.94 -4.00 52.55
CA ALA A 92 8.60 -3.09 51.63
C ALA A 92 10.13 -3.19 51.74
N SER A 93 10.79 -3.61 50.66
CA SER A 93 12.14 -3.15 50.38
C SER A 93 12.07 -1.64 50.10
N PRO A 94 13.05 -0.82 50.53
CA PRO A 94 13.06 0.62 50.29
C PRO A 94 13.30 0.88 48.81
N LYS A 95 12.23 0.81 48.01
CA LYS A 95 12.21 1.35 46.65
C LYS A 95 12.24 2.86 46.80
N LEU A 96 13.33 3.48 46.34
CA LEU A 96 13.44 4.92 46.14
C LEU A 96 12.33 5.33 45.16
N THR A 97 11.15 5.63 45.70
CA THR A 97 10.04 6.20 44.94
C THR A 97 10.46 7.63 44.59
N LEU A 98 10.93 7.82 43.36
CA LEU A 98 11.04 9.15 42.75
C LEU A 98 9.71 9.86 42.97
N SER A 99 9.75 11.11 43.42
CA SER A 99 8.52 11.89 43.59
C SER A 99 7.79 11.96 42.23
N PRO A 100 6.44 12.03 42.22
CA PRO A 100 5.68 12.21 40.99
C PRO A 100 6.19 13.39 40.15
N GLU A 101 6.67 14.45 40.80
CA GLU A 101 7.28 15.60 40.14
C GLU A 101 8.60 15.26 39.45
N ALA A 102 9.45 14.42 40.06
CA ALA A 102 10.69 13.96 39.45
C ALA A 102 10.44 13.10 38.21
N ILE A 103 9.39 12.27 38.22
CA ILE A 103 8.98 11.46 37.06
C ILE A 103 8.50 12.38 35.92
N ILE A 104 7.68 13.38 36.23
CA ILE A 104 7.19 14.35 35.23
C ILE A 104 8.35 15.18 34.67
N ALA A 105 9.29 15.62 35.52
CA ALA A 105 10.47 16.37 35.09
C ALA A 105 11.36 15.52 34.17
N GLN A 106 11.57 14.24 34.49
CA GLN A 106 12.33 13.31 33.65
C GLN A 106 11.64 13.08 32.30
N ALA A 107 10.31 12.92 32.28
CA ALA A 107 9.56 12.77 31.04
C ALA A 107 9.65 14.03 30.15
N ARG A 108 9.55 15.23 30.74
CA ARG A 108 9.72 16.51 30.02
C ARG A 108 11.13 16.67 29.45
N ALA A 109 12.16 16.34 30.22
CA ALA A 109 13.54 16.39 29.77
C ALA A 109 13.78 15.44 28.57
N LYS A 110 13.22 14.21 28.63
CA LYS A 110 13.30 13.25 27.53
C LYS A 110 12.58 13.75 26.27
N ALA A 111 11.40 14.34 26.42
CA ALA A 111 10.64 14.90 25.29
C ALA A 111 11.37 16.07 24.61
N LEU A 112 12.00 16.95 25.39
CA LEU A 112 12.80 18.07 24.84
C LEU A 112 14.04 17.57 24.09
N ALA A 113 14.70 16.51 24.58
CA ALA A 113 15.84 15.92 23.89
C ALA A 113 15.44 15.28 22.54
N GLU A 114 14.31 14.56 22.50
CA GLU A 114 13.76 14.00 21.25
C GLU A 114 13.39 15.11 20.25
N MET A 115 12.74 16.19 20.70
CA MET A 115 12.43 17.32 19.84
C MET A 115 13.68 17.97 19.24
N GLN A 116 14.73 18.16 20.03
CA GLN A 116 16.00 18.72 19.54
C GLN A 116 16.66 17.81 18.51
N LYS A 117 16.57 16.48 18.70
CA LYS A 117 17.06 15.49 17.73
C LYS A 117 16.31 15.59 16.40
N ILE A 118 14.98 15.71 16.44
CA ILE A 118 14.15 15.88 15.24
C ILE A 118 14.52 17.20 14.53
N GLU A 119 14.65 18.31 15.25
CA GLU A 119 15.02 19.59 14.66
C GLU A 119 16.40 19.55 14.00
N ALA A 120 17.38 18.89 14.62
CA ALA A 120 18.71 18.70 14.04
C ALA A 120 18.65 17.89 12.73
N THR A 121 17.84 16.84 12.69
CA THR A 121 17.67 16.03 11.46
C THR A 121 17.00 16.83 10.34
N LEU A 122 16.01 17.67 10.65
CA LEU A 122 15.37 18.55 9.67
C LEU A 122 16.34 19.61 9.13
N ARG A 123 17.17 20.20 10.00
CA ARG A 123 18.22 21.13 9.55
C ARG A 123 19.25 20.44 8.66
N ALA A 124 19.65 19.21 8.99
CA ALA A 124 20.56 18.42 8.16
C ALA A 124 19.94 18.08 6.78
N LYS A 125 18.67 17.68 6.73
CA LYS A 125 17.94 17.45 5.48
C LYS A 125 17.84 18.73 4.64
N LYS A 126 17.50 19.85 5.26
CA LYS A 126 17.44 21.16 4.57
C LYS A 126 18.80 21.63 4.05
N ALA A 127 19.89 21.29 4.73
CA ALA A 127 21.25 21.55 4.24
C ALA A 127 21.67 20.60 3.10
N ALA A 128 21.16 19.37 3.11
CA ALA A 128 21.42 18.35 2.08
C ALA A 128 20.56 18.52 0.82
N GLU A 129 19.44 19.25 0.89
CA GLU A 129 18.68 19.65 -0.28
C GLU A 129 19.56 20.51 -1.19
N VAL A 130 20.13 19.86 -2.21
CA VAL A 130 20.83 20.54 -3.29
C VAL A 130 19.83 21.54 -3.86
N PRO A 131 20.13 22.85 -3.84
CA PRO A 131 19.18 23.84 -4.28
C PRO A 131 18.76 23.47 -5.70
N ILE A 132 17.46 23.35 -5.92
CA ILE A 132 16.85 22.88 -7.16
C ILE A 132 17.48 23.60 -8.38
N SER A 133 17.88 24.87 -8.21
CA SER A 133 18.66 25.64 -9.19
C SER A 133 19.97 24.98 -9.66
N LYS A 134 20.75 24.31 -8.79
CA LYS A 134 21.96 23.55 -9.16
C LYS A 134 21.63 22.29 -9.97
N LEU A 135 20.51 21.62 -9.70
CA LEU A 135 20.04 20.47 -10.49
C LEU A 135 19.60 20.92 -11.90
N TRP A 136 18.82 22.00 -12.00
CA TRP A 136 18.44 22.58 -13.29
C TRP A 136 19.65 23.05 -14.10
N ALA A 137 20.66 23.65 -13.46
CA ALA A 137 21.90 24.02 -14.15
C ALA A 137 22.63 22.80 -14.74
N ARG A 138 22.68 21.67 -14.02
CA ARG A 138 23.28 20.42 -14.52
C ARG A 138 22.50 19.82 -15.70
N ILE A 139 21.17 19.88 -15.66
CA ILE A 139 20.31 19.40 -16.74
C ILE A 139 20.52 20.26 -17.99
N LEU A 140 20.53 21.59 -17.86
CA LEU A 140 20.75 22.51 -18.98
C LEU A 140 22.14 22.35 -19.63
N ILE A 141 23.19 22.11 -18.83
CA ILE A 141 24.54 21.85 -19.35
C ILE A 141 24.58 20.51 -20.12
N SER A 142 23.88 19.50 -19.63
CA SER A 142 23.83 18.18 -20.27
C SER A 142 23.06 18.22 -21.59
N ASP A 143 21.99 19.01 -21.65
CA ASP A 143 21.16 19.14 -22.85
C ASP A 143 21.87 19.94 -23.96
N LYS A 144 22.67 20.95 -23.57
CA LYS A 144 23.54 21.68 -24.51
C LYS A 144 24.60 20.77 -25.16
N ARG A 145 25.14 19.80 -24.42
CA ARG A 145 26.08 18.78 -24.97
C ARG A 145 25.41 17.75 -25.88
N ARG A 146 24.11 17.48 -25.72
CA ARG A 146 23.37 16.58 -26.62
C ARG A 146 23.07 17.26 -27.96
N ARG A 147 22.73 18.56 -27.94
CA ARG A 147 22.46 19.33 -29.17
C ARG A 147 23.70 19.59 -30.04
N SER A 148 24.91 19.47 -29.48
CA SER A 148 26.16 19.60 -30.26
C SER A 148 26.62 18.30 -30.91
N ARG A 149 25.94 17.16 -30.68
CA ARG A 149 26.21 15.93 -31.42
C ARG A 149 25.39 15.98 -32.70
N SER A 150 26.08 16.08 -33.84
CA SER A 150 25.47 15.95 -35.15
C SER A 150 24.63 14.68 -35.22
N PRO A 151 23.45 14.70 -35.86
CA PRO A 151 22.66 13.50 -36.06
C PRO A 151 23.52 12.43 -36.75
N PRO A 152 23.39 11.14 -36.36
CA PRO A 152 24.07 10.07 -37.07
C PRO A 152 23.65 10.09 -38.54
N PRO A 153 24.58 9.83 -39.48
CA PRO A 153 24.25 9.82 -40.90
C PRO A 153 23.11 8.81 -41.16
N PRO A 154 22.19 9.12 -42.09
CA PRO A 154 21.10 8.22 -42.41
C PRO A 154 21.70 6.90 -42.92
N ILE A 155 21.33 5.81 -42.25
CA ILE A 155 21.64 4.45 -42.68
C ILE A 155 20.94 4.28 -44.03
N SER A 156 21.73 4.10 -45.08
CA SER A 156 21.25 3.89 -46.44
C SER A 156 20.38 2.62 -46.50
N LEU A 157 19.10 2.81 -46.82
CA LEU A 157 18.06 1.78 -46.99
C LEU A 157 18.27 0.84 -48.21
N ALA A 158 19.51 0.68 -48.68
CA ALA A 158 19.82 -0.02 -49.94
C ALA A 158 19.99 -1.55 -49.80
N GLU A 159 19.89 -2.13 -48.60
CA GLU A 159 20.02 -3.58 -48.38
C GLU A 159 18.86 -4.10 -47.54
N MET A 160 17.64 -4.20 -48.09
CA MET A 160 16.59 -5.04 -47.48
C MET A 160 15.36 -5.25 -48.38
N VAL A 161 15.53 -5.67 -49.64
CA VAL A 161 14.43 -6.33 -50.36
C VAL A 161 15.00 -7.32 -51.36
N ASP A 162 14.94 -8.61 -51.02
CA ASP A 162 14.71 -9.69 -51.98
C ASP A 162 14.28 -10.90 -51.16
N ASP A 163 12.97 -11.07 -50.98
CA ASP A 163 12.43 -12.42 -50.94
C ASP A 163 11.00 -12.45 -51.49
N LYS A 164 10.85 -13.39 -52.41
CA LYS A 164 9.72 -13.65 -53.29
C LYS A 164 8.52 -14.13 -52.49
N VAL A 165 7.33 -13.63 -52.80
CA VAL A 165 6.08 -14.38 -52.58
C VAL A 165 5.24 -14.30 -53.84
N GLU A 166 4.90 -15.50 -54.30
CA GLU A 166 4.18 -15.84 -55.51
C GLU A 166 2.78 -15.22 -55.59
N LYS A 167 2.45 -14.89 -56.84
CA LYS A 167 1.13 -14.80 -57.44
C LYS A 167 0.23 -15.95 -57.00
N ASP A 168 -0.99 -15.62 -56.63
CA ASP A 168 -2.15 -16.44 -56.98
C ASP A 168 -3.29 -15.54 -57.42
N ASP A 169 -3.73 -15.81 -58.65
CA ASP A 169 -4.83 -15.18 -59.35
C ASP A 169 -6.16 -15.75 -58.82
N SER A 170 -7.10 -14.89 -58.42
CA SER A 170 -8.53 -15.25 -58.42
C SER A 170 -9.37 -13.99 -58.61
N GLU A 171 -9.91 -13.88 -59.81
CA GLU A 171 -10.81 -12.84 -60.27
C GLU A 171 -12.23 -13.00 -59.67
N LEU A 172 -13.01 -11.92 -59.82
CA LEU A 172 -14.48 -11.83 -59.88
C LEU A 172 -15.27 -11.78 -58.55
N SER A 173 -15.70 -10.57 -58.18
CA SER A 173 -17.06 -10.12 -58.53
C SER A 173 -17.23 -8.61 -58.30
N SER A 174 -17.64 -7.93 -59.36
CA SER A 174 -18.15 -6.56 -59.36
C SER A 174 -19.55 -6.49 -58.74
N ASP A 175 -19.84 -5.43 -58.00
CA ASP A 175 -21.03 -4.57 -58.09
C ASP A 175 -21.10 -3.72 -56.81
N SER A 176 -20.57 -2.49 -56.84
CA SER A 176 -21.31 -1.25 -57.11
C SER A 176 -22.40 -0.96 -56.06
N ASP A 177 -22.07 -0.08 -55.10
CA ASP A 177 -22.98 1.02 -54.76
C ASP A 177 -22.27 2.19 -54.08
N GLU A 178 -22.73 3.36 -54.50
CA GLU A 178 -22.23 4.71 -54.30
C GLU A 178 -22.46 5.29 -52.90
N LYS A 179 -21.62 6.29 -52.57
CA LYS A 179 -21.88 7.44 -51.67
C LYS A 179 -22.03 7.16 -50.17
N ASN A 180 -20.90 7.30 -49.45
CA ASN A 180 -20.91 8.06 -48.19
C ASN A 180 -19.52 8.63 -47.87
N ASN A 181 -19.17 9.73 -48.53
CA ASN A 181 -18.03 10.56 -48.17
C ASN A 181 -18.46 11.58 -47.10
N ASN A 182 -18.43 11.19 -45.82
CA ASN A 182 -18.07 12.12 -44.75
C ASN A 182 -17.80 11.39 -43.42
N CYS A 183 -16.77 11.84 -42.71
CA CYS A 183 -16.41 11.45 -41.34
C CYS A 183 -15.54 10.18 -41.15
N MET A 184 -14.31 10.17 -41.69
CA MET A 184 -13.22 9.27 -41.26
C MET A 184 -11.87 10.00 -41.23
N LEU A 185 -11.81 11.10 -40.48
CA LEU A 185 -10.55 11.76 -40.11
C LEU A 185 -10.51 11.95 -38.58
N SER A 186 -10.24 10.87 -37.83
CA SER A 186 -9.61 11.00 -36.49
C SER A 186 -9.01 9.70 -35.91
N ALA A 187 -9.16 8.53 -36.55
CA ALA A 187 -8.69 7.27 -35.94
C ALA A 187 -7.18 6.94 -36.13
N LYS A 188 -6.40 7.73 -36.88
CA LYS A 188 -4.98 7.43 -37.16
C LYS A 188 -3.96 8.09 -36.21
N CYS A 189 -4.41 8.81 -35.18
CA CYS A 189 -3.54 9.45 -34.19
C CYS A 189 -3.58 8.78 -32.79
N TYR A 190 -3.85 7.48 -32.71
CA TYR A 190 -3.52 6.74 -31.49
C TYR A 190 -1.99 6.60 -31.40
N SER A 191 -1.38 7.43 -30.55
CA SER A 191 0.05 7.40 -30.27
C SER A 191 0.50 5.98 -29.92
N ALA A 192 1.75 5.62 -30.23
CA ALA A 192 2.31 4.30 -29.93
C ALA A 192 2.09 3.88 -28.46
N ARG A 193 1.99 4.85 -27.54
CA ARG A 193 1.68 4.66 -26.12
C ARG A 193 0.28 4.10 -25.89
N HIS A 194 -0.71 4.56 -26.66
CA HIS A 194 -2.10 4.08 -26.53
C HIS A 194 -2.23 2.63 -27.02
N ARG A 195 -1.50 2.24 -28.07
CA ARG A 195 -1.44 0.84 -28.53
C ARG A 195 -0.75 -0.08 -27.52
N LEU A 196 0.27 0.42 -26.82
CA LEU A 196 0.96 -0.33 -25.76
C LEU A 196 0.04 -0.58 -24.55
N ILE A 197 -0.76 0.42 -24.17
CA ILE A 197 -1.74 0.30 -23.08
C ILE A 197 -2.80 -0.74 -23.44
N LEU A 198 -3.37 -0.68 -24.65
CA LEU A 198 -4.37 -1.65 -25.10
C LEU A 198 -3.81 -3.08 -25.17
N ARG A 199 -2.53 -3.25 -25.54
CA ARG A 199 -1.87 -4.57 -25.49
C ARG A 199 -1.78 -5.11 -24.06
N LYS A 200 -1.36 -4.28 -23.10
CA LYS A 200 -1.24 -4.69 -21.70
C LYS A 200 -2.59 -5.06 -21.08
N VAL A 201 -3.66 -4.33 -21.40
CA VAL A 201 -5.01 -4.63 -20.91
C VAL A 201 -5.49 -5.99 -21.43
N MET A 202 -5.30 -6.26 -22.73
CA MET A 202 -5.65 -7.55 -23.34
C MET A 202 -4.85 -8.73 -22.77
N ASP A 203 -3.58 -8.52 -22.41
CA ASP A 203 -2.74 -9.55 -21.79
C ASP A 203 -3.18 -9.87 -20.35
N ILE A 204 -3.66 -8.87 -19.59
CA ILE A 204 -4.22 -9.06 -18.25
C ILE A 204 -5.55 -9.84 -18.32
N GLU A 205 -6.42 -9.53 -19.28
CA GLU A 205 -7.68 -10.28 -19.44
C GLU A 205 -7.43 -11.75 -19.84
N ARG A 206 -6.40 -12.01 -20.66
CA ARG A 206 -5.99 -13.37 -21.01
C ARG A 206 -5.41 -14.17 -19.84
N THR A 207 -4.69 -13.52 -18.92
CA THR A 207 -4.19 -14.20 -17.72
C THR A 207 -5.31 -14.49 -16.71
N GLN A 208 -6.32 -13.61 -16.62
CA GLN A 208 -7.49 -13.86 -15.78
C GLN A 208 -8.42 -14.97 -16.34
N ALA A 209 -8.57 -15.07 -17.67
CA ALA A 209 -9.39 -16.12 -18.29
C ALA A 209 -8.83 -17.55 -18.13
N LYS A 210 -7.56 -17.70 -17.71
CA LYS A 210 -6.91 -19.00 -17.51
C LYS A 210 -7.13 -19.60 -16.12
N ILE A 211 -7.74 -18.85 -15.20
CA ILE A 211 -8.09 -19.31 -13.86
C ILE A 211 -9.50 -19.91 -13.91
N LYS A 212 -9.60 -21.21 -14.28
CA LYS A 212 -10.86 -21.95 -14.14
C LYS A 212 -11.10 -22.28 -12.66
N PRO A 213 -12.29 -21.98 -12.10
CA PRO A 213 -12.61 -22.40 -10.74
C PRO A 213 -12.78 -23.93 -10.67
N PRO A 214 -12.24 -24.60 -9.63
CA PRO A 214 -12.44 -26.04 -9.48
C PRO A 214 -13.91 -26.34 -9.16
N THR A 215 -14.56 -27.11 -10.02
CA THR A 215 -15.92 -27.59 -9.82
C THR A 215 -15.95 -28.65 -8.72
N LYS A 216 -16.48 -28.28 -7.54
CA LYS A 216 -16.70 -29.17 -6.40
C LYS A 216 -17.76 -30.23 -6.75
N LYS A 217 -17.33 -31.47 -7.04
CA LYS A 217 -18.21 -32.65 -7.01
C LYS A 217 -18.35 -33.17 -5.57
N ARG A 218 -19.53 -32.95 -4.99
CA ARG A 218 -20.04 -33.65 -3.80
C ARG A 218 -20.53 -35.04 -4.19
N ARG A 219 -20.13 -36.09 -3.46
CA ARG A 219 -21.02 -37.06 -2.76
C ARG A 219 -20.24 -38.05 -1.88
N PRO A 220 -20.79 -38.48 -0.72
CA PRO A 220 -20.31 -39.56 0.17
C PRO A 220 -20.88 -40.94 -0.31
N PRO A 221 -20.63 -42.15 0.29
CA PRO A 221 -20.40 -42.41 1.73
C PRO A 221 -19.49 -43.60 2.16
N THR A 222 -19.23 -43.62 3.48
CA THR A 222 -19.04 -44.77 4.40
C THR A 222 -18.02 -45.90 4.13
N GLN A 223 -17.22 -46.13 5.18
CA GLN A 223 -16.92 -47.39 5.90
C GLN A 223 -15.48 -47.94 5.89
N LYS A 224 -15.09 -48.33 7.14
CA LYS A 224 -14.21 -49.43 7.55
C LYS A 224 -12.69 -49.24 7.51
N ARG A 225 -12.19 -48.72 8.65
CA ARG A 225 -11.30 -49.41 9.61
C ARG A 225 -10.52 -50.61 9.04
N THR A 226 -9.27 -50.39 8.64
CA THR A 226 -8.18 -51.38 8.80
C THR A 226 -6.88 -50.69 9.16
N LYS A 227 -6.32 -51.07 10.32
CA LYS A 227 -4.97 -50.74 10.74
C LYS A 227 -3.97 -51.44 9.81
N LYS A 228 -3.15 -50.69 9.07
CA LYS A 228 -1.85 -51.17 8.57
C LYS A 228 -0.84 -50.03 8.67
N SER A 229 0.21 -50.30 9.43
CA SER A 229 1.40 -49.50 9.64
C SER A 229 2.12 -49.23 8.32
N ALA A 230 2.12 -47.97 7.88
CA ALA A 230 2.99 -47.48 6.83
C ALA A 230 4.13 -46.68 7.49
N THR A 231 5.35 -47.13 7.25
CA THR A 231 6.60 -46.46 7.61
C THR A 231 6.65 -45.04 7.05
N PRO A 232 6.99 -44.01 7.86
CA PRO A 232 7.12 -42.65 7.36
C PRO A 232 8.35 -42.52 6.46
N SER A 233 8.14 -41.90 5.29
CA SER A 233 9.16 -41.56 4.31
C SER A 233 10.31 -40.76 4.94
N ARG A 234 11.52 -41.29 4.80
CA ARG A 234 12.82 -40.82 5.36
C ARG A 234 13.25 -39.42 4.89
N ARG A 235 12.44 -38.72 4.08
CA ARG A 235 12.70 -37.34 3.61
C ARG A 235 12.04 -36.25 4.46
N HIS A 236 11.04 -36.56 5.29
CA HIS A 236 10.45 -35.57 6.21
C HIS A 236 11.20 -35.43 7.55
N SER A 237 12.06 -36.39 7.89
CA SER A 237 12.77 -36.40 9.18
C SER A 237 14.00 -35.48 9.24
N LEU A 238 14.55 -35.03 8.12
CA LEU A 238 15.71 -34.13 8.11
C LEU A 238 15.33 -32.63 8.20
N ARG A 239 14.11 -32.25 7.82
CA ARG A 239 13.67 -30.85 7.91
C ARG A 239 13.29 -30.43 9.33
N LEU A 240 13.02 -31.39 10.22
CA LEU A 240 12.72 -31.18 11.64
C LEU A 240 13.98 -31.08 12.53
N LEU A 241 15.17 -31.40 12.02
CA LEU A 241 16.40 -31.42 12.83
C LEU A 241 17.21 -30.12 12.78
N LEU A 242 16.93 -29.19 11.85
CA LEU A 242 17.58 -27.86 11.81
C LEU A 242 16.88 -26.79 12.65
N ALA A 243 15.70 -27.06 13.22
CA ALA A 243 14.92 -26.08 13.99
C ALA A 243 15.28 -26.00 15.49
N ARG A 244 16.32 -26.72 15.94
CA ARG A 244 16.53 -27.01 17.38
C ARG A 244 17.51 -26.09 18.12
N THR A 245 17.97 -25.01 17.51
CA THR A 245 18.89 -24.05 18.15
C THR A 245 18.51 -22.58 17.96
N ALA A 246 17.29 -22.28 17.48
CA ALA A 246 16.81 -20.90 17.45
C ALA A 246 16.38 -20.47 18.86
N PRO A 247 16.78 -19.29 19.35
CA PRO A 247 16.29 -18.75 20.61
C PRO A 247 14.75 -18.72 20.62
N PRO A 248 14.08 -18.80 21.79
CA PRO A 248 12.63 -18.76 21.88
C PRO A 248 12.14 -17.49 21.18
N VAL A 249 11.54 -17.68 20.00
CA VAL A 249 11.07 -16.59 19.15
C VAL A 249 9.82 -16.03 19.83
N ARG A 250 10.03 -14.95 20.57
CA ARG A 250 8.93 -14.17 21.15
C ARG A 250 8.04 -13.68 20.02
N ALA A 251 6.74 -13.58 20.29
CA ALA A 251 5.81 -12.92 19.40
C ALA A 251 6.32 -11.51 19.07
N PRO A 252 6.21 -11.06 17.80
CA PRO A 252 6.73 -9.77 17.36
C PRO A 252 6.08 -8.59 18.07
N GLU A 253 6.70 -7.42 17.96
CA GLU A 253 6.15 -6.19 18.51
C GLU A 253 4.90 -5.70 17.73
N LEU A 254 4.05 -4.93 18.41
CA LEU A 254 2.87 -4.32 17.79
C LEU A 254 3.27 -3.46 16.59
N GLY A 255 2.51 -3.55 15.49
CA GLY A 255 2.81 -2.83 14.26
C GLY A 255 3.85 -3.51 13.35
N THR A 256 4.45 -4.64 13.76
CA THR A 256 5.35 -5.39 12.89
C THR A 256 4.59 -5.98 11.70
N ALA A 257 5.11 -5.80 10.48
CA ALA A 257 4.55 -6.38 9.28
C ALA A 257 5.04 -7.83 9.08
N LEU A 258 4.13 -8.72 8.70
CA LEU A 258 4.35 -10.15 8.55
C LEU A 258 3.68 -10.67 7.26
N LEU A 259 4.23 -11.74 6.71
CA LEU A 259 3.63 -12.53 5.65
C LEU A 259 3.22 -13.89 6.22
N VAL A 260 1.94 -14.24 6.10
CA VAL A 260 1.38 -15.51 6.59
C VAL A 260 0.95 -16.36 5.41
N LEU A 261 1.46 -17.58 5.30
CA LEU A 261 1.08 -18.57 4.30
C LEU A 261 -0.18 -19.31 4.76
N PHE A 262 -1.24 -19.25 3.95
CA PHE A 262 -2.50 -19.94 4.22
C PHE A 262 -2.56 -21.30 3.51
N ASP A 263 -3.57 -22.11 3.88
CA ASP A 263 -3.83 -23.44 3.31
C ASP A 263 -4.07 -23.44 1.79
N ASP A 264 -4.40 -22.29 1.21
CA ASP A 264 -4.54 -22.09 -0.23
C ASP A 264 -3.20 -21.96 -0.96
N GLY A 265 -2.09 -21.90 -0.21
CA GLY A 265 -0.73 -21.75 -0.71
C GLY A 265 -0.35 -20.31 -1.05
N ILE A 266 -1.15 -19.32 -0.67
CA ILE A 266 -0.90 -17.90 -0.92
C ILE A 266 -0.42 -17.24 0.38
N LYS A 267 0.57 -16.34 0.26
CA LYS A 267 1.06 -15.52 1.37
C LYS A 267 0.28 -14.22 1.43
N TYR A 268 -0.32 -13.93 2.58
CA TYR A 268 -1.05 -12.70 2.83
C TYR A 268 -0.29 -11.81 3.79
N ARG A 269 -0.29 -10.51 3.49
CA ARG A 269 0.34 -9.50 4.32
C ARG A 269 -0.58 -9.12 5.47
N GLY A 270 -0.01 -9.09 6.67
CA GLY A 270 -0.70 -8.64 7.86
C GLY A 270 0.21 -7.88 8.81
N ILE A 271 -0.41 -7.19 9.77
CA ILE A 271 0.26 -6.39 10.78
C ILE A 271 -0.12 -6.94 12.15
N VAL A 272 0.84 -7.01 13.07
CA VAL A 272 0.55 -7.39 14.47
C VAL A 272 -0.28 -6.30 15.14
N ALA A 273 -1.57 -6.58 15.36
CA ALA A 273 -2.52 -5.65 15.96
C ALA A 273 -2.51 -5.71 17.49
N GLU A 274 -2.37 -6.91 18.05
CA GLU A 274 -2.42 -7.14 19.51
C GLU A 274 -1.53 -8.32 19.88
N ARG A 275 -0.75 -8.22 20.96
CA ARG A 275 0.02 -9.35 21.50
C ARG A 275 -0.75 -9.94 22.68
N ILE A 276 -1.15 -11.19 22.56
CA ILE A 276 -1.99 -11.87 23.55
C ILE A 276 -1.12 -12.46 24.66
N ASP A 277 -0.04 -13.15 24.27
CA ASP A 277 0.96 -13.68 25.19
C ASP A 277 2.37 -13.63 24.59
N ASP A 278 3.32 -14.34 25.20
CA ASP A 278 4.71 -14.31 24.74
C ASP A 278 4.93 -14.99 23.38
N THR A 279 4.01 -15.85 22.97
CA THR A 279 4.06 -16.71 21.78
C THR A 279 2.85 -16.53 20.87
N THR A 280 1.83 -15.76 21.22
CA THR A 280 0.63 -15.60 20.42
C THR A 280 0.31 -14.13 20.20
N ALA A 281 -0.08 -13.82 18.97
CA ALA A 281 -0.49 -12.47 18.61
C ALA A 281 -1.66 -12.52 17.63
N ARG A 282 -2.43 -11.43 17.64
CA ARG A 282 -3.53 -11.17 16.72
C ARG A 282 -2.98 -10.35 15.55
N ILE A 283 -3.12 -10.88 14.35
CA ILE A 283 -2.69 -10.25 13.11
C ILE A 283 -3.93 -9.70 12.40
N ILE A 284 -3.86 -8.45 11.95
CA ILE A 284 -4.84 -7.84 11.05
C ILE A 284 -4.30 -7.90 9.63
N PHE A 285 -5.05 -8.51 8.72
CA PHE A 285 -4.68 -8.62 7.31
C PHE A 285 -5.20 -7.43 6.50
N ASP A 286 -4.65 -7.22 5.31
CA ASP A 286 -5.01 -6.09 4.43
C ASP A 286 -6.48 -6.10 3.98
N ASP A 287 -7.15 -7.25 4.03
CA ASP A 287 -8.59 -7.41 3.77
C ASP A 287 -9.48 -7.07 4.99
N GLY A 288 -8.86 -6.78 6.14
CA GLY A 288 -9.52 -6.46 7.40
C GLY A 288 -9.82 -7.68 8.28
N ASP A 289 -9.48 -8.90 7.84
CA ASP A 289 -9.66 -10.08 8.68
C ASP A 289 -8.64 -10.11 9.83
N LEU A 290 -9.08 -10.64 10.97
CA LEU A 290 -8.32 -10.72 12.21
C LEU A 290 -8.15 -12.19 12.61
N GLN A 291 -6.90 -12.66 12.70
CA GLN A 291 -6.59 -14.03 13.08
C GLN A 291 -5.56 -14.09 14.21
N ILE A 292 -5.65 -15.13 15.04
CA ILE A 292 -4.67 -15.41 16.10
C ILE A 292 -3.65 -16.40 15.55
N VAL A 293 -2.37 -16.07 15.69
CA VAL A 293 -1.24 -16.84 15.16
C VAL A 293 -0.24 -17.13 16.27
N ASN A 294 0.35 -18.34 16.24
CA ASN A 294 1.24 -18.85 17.28
C ASN A 294 2.69 -18.87 16.79
N PHE A 295 3.57 -18.17 17.46
CA PHE A 295 5.00 -18.07 17.20
C PHE A 295 5.82 -19.09 18.01
N PRO A 296 6.85 -19.71 17.40
CA PRO A 296 7.19 -19.64 15.98
C PRO A 296 6.26 -20.51 15.12
N ASP A 297 5.63 -19.90 14.12
CA ASP A 297 4.87 -20.63 13.10
C ASP A 297 5.76 -20.80 11.86
N PRO A 298 5.94 -22.03 11.32
CA PRO A 298 6.66 -22.21 10.04
C PRO A 298 6.01 -21.48 8.86
N ASP A 299 4.72 -21.15 8.96
CA ASP A 299 3.97 -20.49 7.89
C ASP A 299 4.01 -18.95 8.00
N VAL A 300 4.74 -18.40 8.98
CA VAL A 300 4.88 -16.95 9.19
C VAL A 300 6.30 -16.49 8.93
N GLU A 301 6.44 -15.49 8.08
CA GLU A 301 7.70 -14.82 7.75
C GLU A 301 7.60 -13.32 8.05
N PHE A 302 8.72 -12.69 8.39
CA PHE A 302 8.77 -11.24 8.58
C PHE A 302 8.75 -10.53 7.22
N ASP A 303 7.83 -9.57 7.07
CA ASP A 303 7.81 -8.68 5.91
C ASP A 303 8.83 -7.58 6.13
N LEU A 304 10.11 -7.93 5.99
CA LEU A 304 11.19 -6.96 6.01
C LEU A 304 11.10 -6.16 4.71
N PRO A 305 10.84 -4.84 4.75
CA PRO A 305 10.84 -4.03 3.54
C PRO A 305 12.20 -4.20 2.85
N GLU A 306 12.20 -4.46 1.54
CA GLU A 306 13.43 -4.66 0.77
C GLU A 306 14.44 -3.50 0.95
N ASP A 307 13.95 -2.31 1.29
CA ASP A 307 14.77 -1.12 1.57
C ASP A 307 15.67 -1.26 2.80
N ASP A 308 15.30 -2.07 3.81
CA ASP A 308 16.15 -2.32 4.99
C ASP A 308 17.22 -3.40 4.71
N LEU A 309 16.99 -4.28 3.75
CA LEU A 309 17.99 -5.27 3.32
C LEU A 309 19.17 -4.60 2.58
N VAL A 310 18.92 -3.47 1.90
CA VAL A 310 19.98 -2.67 1.24
C VAL A 310 20.88 -1.98 2.28
N LEU A 311 20.33 -1.57 3.43
CA LEU A 311 21.12 -0.91 4.49
C LEU A 311 22.01 -1.90 5.26
N VAL A 312 21.56 -3.13 5.47
CA VAL A 312 22.39 -4.17 6.12
C VAL A 312 23.51 -4.64 5.18
N ALA A 313 23.21 -4.85 3.89
CA ALA A 313 24.24 -5.21 2.90
C ALA A 313 25.30 -4.10 2.72
N ALA A 314 24.90 -2.83 2.73
CA ALA A 314 25.83 -1.71 2.65
C ALA A 314 26.73 -1.59 3.90
N ALA A 315 26.20 -1.89 5.09
CA ALA A 315 26.98 -1.90 6.33
C ALA A 315 27.99 -3.06 6.40
N GLU A 316 27.65 -4.22 5.81
CA GLU A 316 28.58 -5.34 5.67
C GLU A 316 29.70 -5.05 4.66
N GLU A 317 29.41 -4.36 3.55
CA GLU A 317 30.45 -3.94 2.61
C GLU A 317 31.42 -2.90 3.20
N GLU A 318 30.92 -1.95 4.00
CA GLU A 318 31.77 -0.92 4.63
C GLU A 318 32.70 -1.51 5.71
N THR A 319 32.25 -2.54 6.44
CA THR A 319 33.08 -3.25 7.42
C THR A 319 34.15 -4.13 6.76
N ILE A 320 33.84 -4.77 5.62
CA ILE A 320 34.84 -5.53 4.84
C ILE A 320 35.92 -4.59 4.27
N GLN A 321 35.55 -3.40 3.79
CA GLN A 321 36.51 -2.41 3.33
C GLN A 321 37.42 -1.90 4.46
N GLN A 322 36.88 -1.64 5.65
CA GLN A 322 37.69 -1.23 6.81
C GLN A 322 38.66 -2.33 7.25
N GLN A 323 38.24 -3.59 7.28
CA GLN A 323 39.14 -4.70 7.64
C GLN A 323 40.27 -4.88 6.62
N ASN A 324 40.01 -4.67 5.33
CA ASN A 324 41.03 -4.73 4.30
C ASN A 324 42.02 -3.55 4.40
N ALA A 325 41.54 -2.33 4.69
CA ALA A 325 42.41 -1.18 4.92
C ALA A 325 43.36 -1.38 6.11
N ILE A 326 42.89 -2.01 7.19
CA ILE A 326 43.73 -2.34 8.36
C ILE A 326 44.79 -3.40 8.01
N LYS A 327 44.45 -4.38 7.17
CA LYS A 327 45.41 -5.39 6.71
C LYS A 327 46.49 -4.78 5.83
N ASP A 328 46.15 -3.85 4.95
CA ASP A 328 47.12 -3.19 4.10
C ASP A 328 48.08 -2.30 4.90
N GLN A 329 47.61 -1.57 5.92
CA GLN A 329 48.49 -0.79 6.80
C GLN A 329 49.51 -1.66 7.57
N ARG A 330 49.13 -2.87 7.97
CA ARG A 330 50.06 -3.82 8.63
C ARG A 330 51.11 -4.39 7.70
N LYS A 331 50.90 -4.36 6.38
CA LYS A 331 51.85 -4.88 5.39
C LYS A 331 52.99 -3.89 5.08
N TYR A 332 52.81 -2.62 5.42
CA TYR A 332 53.77 -1.54 5.19
C TYR A 332 54.53 -1.09 6.46
N GLN A 333 54.33 -1.76 7.59
CA GLN A 333 55.14 -1.62 8.81
C GLN A 333 56.16 -2.75 8.91
#